data_AF-A0A3P6RTL4-F1
#
_entry.id   AF-A0A3P6RTL4-F1
#
_cell.length_a   1.000
_cell.length_b   1.000
_cell.length_c   1.000
_cell.angle_alpha   90.00
_cell.angle_beta   90.00
_cell.angle_gamma   90.00
#
_symmetry.space_group_name_H-M   'P 1'
#
loop_
_entity.id
_entity.type
_entity.pdbx_description
1 polymer ?
#
loop_
_entity_poly.entity_id
_entity_poly.type
_entity_poly.pdbx_seq_one_letter_code
_entity_poly.pdbx_strand_id
1 'polypeptide(L)'
;MEKHRGFQHELAERQVMYEATYKRGKTLAEHAPRAEQAGINLTNELLKQKWTELISAALQRQRSIEEALLACGQFDEALSSLREWLEKELPNLEDMENQPVHGDLETVSKLNDAHAELTAQIHGRRDTMNSVKERAQQMLKGKETDDSLDGLRKKLEKMDVDWEHLESLAKKRNERLKNALVDAKNFDEQIHDFV
;
A
#
# COMPACT_ATOMS: atom_id res chain seq x y z
N MET A 1 -8.41 7.78 -16.06
CA MET A 1 -9.67 8.34 -15.54
C MET A 1 -10.58 8.89 -16.64
N GLU A 2 -10.10 9.81 -17.48
CA GLU A 2 -10.95 10.43 -18.51
C GLU A 2 -11.59 9.43 -19.50
N LYS A 3 -10.78 8.50 -20.04
CA LYS A 3 -11.29 7.43 -20.91
C LYS A 3 -12.35 6.54 -20.25
N HIS A 4 -12.25 6.33 -18.94
CA HIS A 4 -13.19 5.51 -18.18
C HIS A 4 -14.50 6.25 -17.91
N ARG A 5 -14.41 7.54 -17.56
CA ARG A 5 -15.57 8.43 -17.42
C ARG A 5 -16.33 8.56 -18.75
N GLY A 6 -15.62 8.71 -19.87
CA GLY A 6 -16.22 8.72 -21.21
C GLY A 6 -16.96 7.42 -21.53
N PHE A 7 -16.37 6.26 -21.20
CA PHE A 7 -17.04 4.96 -21.39
C PHE A 7 -18.30 4.82 -20.54
N GLN A 8 -18.29 5.28 -19.29
CA GLN A 8 -19.49 5.27 -18.44
C GLN A 8 -20.61 6.15 -19.01
N HIS A 9 -20.25 7.31 -19.56
CA HIS A 9 -21.21 8.19 -20.21
C HIS A 9 -21.83 7.52 -21.45
N GLU A 10 -21.00 6.95 -22.33
CA GLU A 10 -21.48 6.23 -23.51
C GLU A 10 -22.39 5.04 -23.11
N LEU A 11 -22.01 4.29 -22.06
CA LEU A 11 -22.82 3.18 -21.57
C LEU A 11 -24.22 3.62 -21.12
N ALA A 12 -24.33 4.78 -20.47
CA ALA A 12 -25.59 5.37 -20.05
C ALA A 12 -26.46 5.78 -21.25
N GLU A 13 -25.87 6.36 -22.29
CA GLU A 13 -26.60 6.68 -23.53
C GLU A 13 -27.10 5.41 -24.23
N ARG A 14 -26.26 4.36 -24.26
CA ARG A 14 -26.60 3.07 -24.87
C ARG A 14 -27.69 2.32 -24.10
N GLN A 15 -27.81 2.50 -22.79
CA GLN A 15 -28.91 1.94 -21.99
C GLN A 15 -30.28 2.39 -22.51
N VAL A 16 -30.44 3.68 -22.82
CA VAL A 16 -31.70 4.23 -23.35
C VAL A 16 -32.02 3.61 -24.72
N MET A 17 -31.01 3.46 -25.58
CA MET A 17 -31.16 2.83 -26.89
C MET A 17 -31.52 1.35 -26.78
N TYR A 18 -30.91 0.61 -25.85
CA TYR A 18 -31.22 -0.79 -25.57
C TYR A 18 -32.67 -0.95 -25.12
N GLU A 19 -33.11 -0.17 -24.13
CA GLU A 19 -34.49 -0.24 -23.59
C GLU A 19 -35.53 0.04 -24.69
N ALA A 20 -35.28 1.07 -25.50
CA ALA A 20 -36.15 1.41 -26.63
C ALA A 20 -36.21 0.27 -27.67
N THR A 21 -35.07 -0.32 -28.00
CA THR A 21 -34.99 -1.41 -29.00
C THR A 21 -35.65 -2.69 -28.48
N TYR A 22 -35.39 -3.05 -27.23
CA TYR A 22 -35.99 -4.22 -26.58
C TYR A 22 -37.52 -4.07 -26.47
N LYS A 23 -38.02 -2.88 -26.11
CA LYS A 23 -39.45 -2.58 -26.07
C LYS A 23 -40.09 -2.69 -27.46
N ARG A 24 -39.47 -2.09 -28.48
CA ARG A 24 -39.95 -2.20 -29.87
C ARG A 24 -40.00 -3.65 -30.34
N GLY A 25 -38.97 -4.44 -30.02
CA GLY A 25 -38.93 -5.86 -30.35
C GLY A 25 -40.06 -6.66 -29.68
N LYS A 26 -40.41 -6.36 -28.43
CA LYS A 26 -41.56 -6.98 -27.76
C LYS A 26 -42.88 -6.63 -28.45
N THR A 27 -43.11 -5.35 -28.71
CA THR A 27 -44.32 -4.90 -29.41
C THR A 27 -44.42 -5.51 -30.81
N LEU A 28 -43.30 -5.63 -31.52
CA LEU A 28 -43.28 -6.28 -32.84
C LEU A 28 -43.68 -7.75 -32.75
N ALA A 29 -43.17 -8.49 -31.76
CA ALA A 29 -43.56 -9.89 -31.54
C ALA A 29 -45.06 -10.04 -31.23
N GLU A 30 -45.66 -9.12 -30.49
CA GLU A 30 -47.10 -9.15 -30.16
C GLU A 30 -48.00 -9.02 -31.41
N HIS A 31 -47.55 -8.28 -32.43
CA HIS A 31 -48.32 -8.01 -33.65
C HIS A 31 -47.90 -8.87 -34.85
N ALA A 32 -46.81 -9.62 -34.74
CA ALA A 32 -46.28 -10.47 -35.81
C ALA A 32 -47.09 -11.77 -35.98
N PRO A 33 -47.12 -12.36 -37.20
CA PRO A 33 -47.68 -13.69 -37.42
C PRO A 33 -46.99 -14.75 -36.55
N ARG A 34 -47.74 -15.76 -36.10
CA ARG A 34 -47.26 -16.81 -35.17
C ARG A 34 -45.98 -17.52 -35.63
N ALA A 35 -45.76 -17.63 -36.94
CA ALA A 35 -44.56 -18.23 -37.52
C ALA A 35 -43.28 -17.41 -37.27
N GLU A 36 -43.39 -16.08 -37.11
CA GLU A 36 -42.26 -15.16 -36.95
C GLU A 36 -41.99 -14.78 -35.48
N GLN A 37 -43.02 -14.87 -34.62
CA GLN A 37 -42.93 -14.50 -33.18
C GLN A 37 -41.77 -15.19 -32.45
N ALA A 38 -41.54 -16.48 -32.73
CA ALA A 38 -40.48 -17.25 -32.07
C ALA A 38 -39.08 -16.69 -32.39
N GLY A 39 -38.83 -16.32 -33.64
CA GLY A 39 -37.55 -15.72 -34.07
C GLY A 39 -37.32 -14.33 -33.49
N ILE A 40 -38.37 -13.49 -33.44
CA ILE A 40 -38.29 -12.15 -32.85
C ILE A 40 -38.02 -12.25 -31.34
N ASN A 41 -38.72 -13.14 -30.63
CA ASN A 41 -38.50 -13.36 -29.19
C ASN A 41 -37.07 -13.88 -28.91
N LEU A 42 -36.57 -14.81 -29.71
CA LEU A 42 -35.20 -15.31 -29.59
C LEU A 42 -34.17 -14.18 -29.76
N THR A 43 -34.39 -13.29 -30.75
CA THR A 43 -33.51 -12.15 -31.01
C THR A 43 -33.52 -11.14 -29.86
N ASN A 44 -34.69 -10.87 -29.27
CA ASN A 44 -34.82 -10.01 -28.09
C ASN A 44 -34.12 -10.60 -26.86
N GLU A 45 -34.26 -11.90 -26.61
CA GLU A 45 -33.57 -12.54 -25.48
C GLU A 45 -32.05 -12.57 -25.69
N LEU A 46 -31.57 -12.77 -26.92
CA LEU A 46 -30.14 -12.65 -27.23
C LEU A 46 -29.65 -11.21 -26.99
N LEU A 47 -30.40 -10.19 -27.41
CA LEU A 47 -30.08 -8.79 -27.16
C LEU A 47 -29.98 -8.51 -25.66
N LYS A 48 -30.95 -8.98 -24.87
CA LYS A 48 -30.95 -8.86 -23.40
C LYS A 48 -29.76 -9.58 -22.77
N GLN A 49 -29.43 -10.78 -23.23
CA GLN A 49 -28.27 -11.53 -22.74
C GLN A 49 -26.98 -10.75 -23.01
N LYS A 50 -26.77 -10.29 -24.24
CA LYS A 50 -25.57 -9.51 -24.62
C LYS A 50 -25.47 -8.20 -23.85
N TRP A 51 -26.60 -7.52 -23.65
CA TRP A 51 -26.63 -6.31 -22.82
C TRP A 51 -26.23 -6.60 -21.38
N THR A 52 -26.77 -7.67 -20.79
CA THR A 52 -26.45 -8.09 -19.42
C THR A 52 -24.97 -8.46 -19.27
N GLU A 53 -24.39 -9.20 -20.23
CA GLU A 53 -22.96 -9.52 -20.28
C GLU A 53 -22.10 -8.25 -20.33
N LEU A 54 -22.46 -7.29 -21.18
CA LEU A 54 -21.75 -6.01 -21.32
C LEU A 54 -21.78 -5.21 -20.02
N ILE A 55 -22.95 -5.08 -19.39
CA ILE A 55 -23.10 -4.36 -18.12
C ILE A 55 -22.28 -5.03 -17.01
N SER A 56 -22.30 -6.35 -16.93
CA SER A 56 -21.48 -7.10 -15.96
C SER A 56 -19.99 -6.83 -16.15
N ALA A 57 -19.50 -6.89 -17.39
CA ALA A 57 -18.09 -6.59 -17.71
C ALA A 57 -17.73 -5.13 -17.39
N ALA A 58 -18.62 -4.18 -17.67
CA ALA A 58 -18.42 -2.77 -17.35
C ALA A 58 -18.33 -2.53 -15.84
N LEU A 59 -19.21 -3.16 -15.05
CA LEU A 59 -19.17 -3.10 -13.58
C LEU A 59 -17.92 -3.74 -12.99
N GLN A 60 -17.45 -4.85 -13.56
CA GLN A 60 -16.19 -5.47 -13.15
C GLN A 60 -15.01 -4.54 -13.43
N ARG A 61 -14.97 -3.90 -14.61
CA ARG A 61 -13.94 -2.93 -14.96
C ARG A 61 -13.97 -1.71 -14.04
N GLN A 62 -15.16 -1.20 -13.70
CA GLN A 62 -15.33 -0.10 -12.74
C GLN A 62 -14.70 -0.46 -11.39
N ARG A 63 -15.08 -1.61 -10.82
CA ARG A 63 -14.56 -2.09 -9.53
C ARG A 63 -13.04 -2.22 -9.55
N SER A 64 -12.48 -2.84 -10.60
CA SER A 64 -11.03 -2.98 -10.73
C SER A 64 -10.30 -1.64 -10.80
N ILE A 65 -10.88 -0.63 -11.44
CA ILE A 65 -10.29 0.72 -11.48
C ILE A 65 -10.37 1.40 -10.11
N GLU A 66 -11.48 1.27 -9.40
CA GLU A 66 -11.64 1.82 -8.04
C GLU A 66 -10.69 1.16 -7.04
N GLU A 67 -10.57 -0.17 -7.09
CA GLU A 67 -9.60 -0.93 -6.30
C GLU A 67 -8.17 -0.50 -6.59
N ALA A 68 -7.81 -0.33 -7.86
CA ALA A 68 -6.48 0.15 -8.25
C ALA A 68 -6.21 1.58 -7.76
N LEU A 69 -7.19 2.49 -7.85
CA LEU A 69 -7.05 3.86 -7.34
C LEU A 69 -6.88 3.89 -5.83
N LEU A 70 -7.68 3.10 -5.10
CA LEU A 70 -7.56 2.98 -3.65
C LEU A 70 -6.17 2.43 -3.27
N ALA A 71 -5.71 1.40 -3.97
CA ALA A 71 -4.39 0.82 -3.74
C ALA A 71 -3.26 1.83 -4.01
N CYS A 72 -3.35 2.63 -5.07
CA CYS A 72 -2.40 3.70 -5.34
C CYS A 72 -2.41 4.78 -4.24
N GLY A 73 -3.59 5.19 -3.77
CA GLY A 73 -3.70 6.17 -2.69
C GLY A 73 -3.08 5.66 -1.38
N GLN A 74 -3.38 4.41 -1.01
CA GLN A 74 -2.79 3.76 0.17
C GLN A 74 -1.27 3.59 0.03
N PHE A 75 -0.79 3.33 -1.18
CA PHE A 75 0.64 3.25 -1.45
C PHE A 75 1.33 4.61 -1.27
N ASP A 76 0.78 5.68 -1.85
CA ASP A 76 1.34 7.02 -1.75
C ASP A 76 1.34 7.53 -0.29
N GLU A 77 0.28 7.26 0.47
CA GLU A 77 0.18 7.58 1.89
C GLU A 77 1.23 6.81 2.72
N ALA A 78 1.31 5.49 2.55
CA ALA A 78 2.27 4.65 3.27
C ALA A 78 3.72 5.02 2.94
N LEU A 79 4.03 5.27 1.66
CA LEU A 79 5.35 5.71 1.21
C LEU A 79 5.73 7.07 1.81
N SER A 80 4.79 8.00 1.88
CA SER A 80 5.04 9.34 2.45
C SER A 80 5.24 9.25 3.96
N SER A 81 4.38 8.50 4.66
CA SER A 81 4.48 8.30 6.11
C SER A 81 5.81 7.64 6.52
N LEU A 82 6.26 6.61 5.78
CA LEU A 82 7.55 5.97 6.04
C LEU A 82 8.72 6.92 5.81
N ARG A 83 8.69 7.69 4.72
CA ARG A 83 9.74 8.66 4.41
C ARG A 83 9.86 9.72 5.50
N GLU A 84 8.75 10.35 5.88
CA GLU A 84 8.74 11.39 6.91
C GLU A 84 9.27 10.86 8.24
N TRP A 85 8.90 9.62 8.59
CA TRP A 85 9.41 8.97 9.78
C TRP A 85 10.92 8.69 9.69
N LEU A 86 11.41 8.16 8.57
CA LEU A 86 12.85 7.91 8.37
C LEU A 86 13.67 9.21 8.39
N GLU A 87 13.19 10.27 7.73
CA GLU A 87 13.84 11.58 7.71
C GLU A 87 13.97 12.21 9.11
N LYS A 88 13.13 11.80 10.06
CA LYS A 88 13.19 12.22 11.47
C LYS A 88 14.03 11.27 12.33
N GLU A 89 13.76 9.97 12.27
CA GLU A 89 14.35 9.00 13.21
C GLU A 89 15.77 8.62 12.86
N LEU A 90 16.17 8.63 11.58
CA LEU A 90 17.54 8.29 11.20
C LEU A 90 18.55 9.31 11.77
N PRO A 91 18.40 10.64 11.57
CA PRO A 91 19.30 11.62 12.19
C PRO A 91 19.28 11.57 13.72
N ASN A 92 18.09 11.36 14.31
CA ASN A 92 17.94 11.21 15.76
C ASN A 92 18.77 10.03 16.30
N LEU A 93 18.73 8.89 15.62
CA LEU A 93 19.52 7.72 16.02
C LEU A 93 21.02 7.91 15.76
N GLU A 94 21.40 8.59 14.68
CA GLU A 94 22.80 8.98 14.43
C GLU A 94 23.34 9.87 15.57
N ASP A 95 22.57 10.87 15.99
CA ASP A 95 22.90 11.74 17.12
C ASP A 95 23.01 10.95 18.43
N MET A 96 22.05 10.07 18.69
CA MET A 96 22.08 9.19 19.87
C MET A 96 23.31 8.28 19.88
N GLU A 97 23.71 7.71 18.74
CA GLU A 97 24.87 6.84 18.62
C GLU A 97 26.18 7.56 18.99
N ASN A 98 26.25 8.88 18.84
CA ASN A 98 27.39 9.69 19.27
C ASN A 98 27.40 9.98 20.78
N GLN A 99 26.33 9.64 21.51
CA GLN A 99 26.23 9.90 22.94
C GLN A 99 26.80 8.74 23.79
N PRO A 100 27.27 9.04 25.02
CA PRO A 100 27.61 8.02 26.01
C PRO A 100 26.44 7.10 26.33
N VAL A 101 26.76 5.83 26.61
CA VAL A 101 25.78 4.81 27.04
C VAL A 101 26.06 4.25 28.44
N HIS A 102 27.08 4.78 29.11
CA HIS A 102 27.53 4.36 30.44
C HIS A 102 27.05 5.33 31.51
N GLY A 103 27.02 4.88 32.76
CA GLY A 103 26.56 5.65 33.92
C GLY A 103 26.27 4.73 35.10
N ASP A 104 25.58 5.24 36.12
CA ASP A 104 24.98 4.38 37.15
C ASP A 104 23.90 3.46 36.57
N LEU A 105 23.52 2.45 37.35
CA LEU A 105 22.55 1.44 36.93
C LEU A 105 21.21 2.07 36.50
N GLU A 106 20.77 3.12 37.20
CA GLU A 106 19.53 3.83 36.87
C GLU A 106 19.61 4.51 35.49
N THR A 107 20.70 5.22 35.21
CA THR A 107 20.92 5.93 33.94
C THR A 107 20.97 4.95 32.78
N VAL A 108 21.75 3.86 32.91
CA VAL A 108 21.88 2.86 31.85
C VAL A 108 20.56 2.12 31.62
N SER A 109 19.79 1.83 32.67
CA SER A 109 18.46 1.24 32.53
C SER A 109 17.52 2.15 31.73
N LYS A 110 17.48 3.45 32.02
CA LYS A 110 16.65 4.42 31.28
C LYS A 110 17.03 4.49 29.80
N LEU A 111 18.33 4.47 29.50
CA LEU A 111 18.80 4.46 28.10
C LEU A 111 18.38 3.19 27.37
N ASN A 112 18.42 2.04 28.05
CA ASN A 112 17.98 0.76 27.49
C ASN A 112 16.47 0.74 27.21
N ASP A 113 15.65 1.27 28.13
CA ASP A 113 14.20 1.36 27.95
C ASP A 113 13.83 2.29 26.78
N ALA A 114 14.48 3.45 26.68
CA ALA A 114 14.30 4.36 25.54
C ALA A 114 14.69 3.69 24.20
N HIS A 115 15.75 2.88 24.20
CA HIS A 115 16.16 2.15 23.00
C HIS A 115 15.23 0.98 22.66
N ALA A 116 14.63 0.33 23.66
CA ALA A 116 13.63 -0.71 23.46
C ALA A 116 12.38 -0.14 22.78
N GLU A 117 11.95 1.07 23.17
CA GLU A 117 10.84 1.79 22.53
C GLU A 117 11.15 2.12 21.06
N LEU A 118 12.33 2.67 20.77
CA LEU A 118 12.78 2.90 19.38
C LEU A 118 12.76 1.60 18.56
N THR A 119 13.27 0.51 19.15
CA THR A 119 13.30 -0.80 18.51
C THR A 119 11.89 -1.30 18.22
N ALA A 120 10.94 -1.12 19.14
CA ALA A 120 9.54 -1.48 18.93
C ALA A 120 8.91 -0.69 17.77
N GLN A 121 9.22 0.61 17.65
CA GLN A 121 8.75 1.45 16.55
C GLN A 121 9.30 1.00 15.18
N ILE A 122 10.58 0.64 15.10
CA ILE A 122 11.19 0.09 13.88
C ILE A 122 10.47 -1.21 13.48
N HIS A 123 10.29 -2.15 14.43
CA HIS A 123 9.59 -3.40 14.17
C HIS A 123 8.14 -3.18 13.73
N GLY A 124 7.42 -2.27 14.38
CA GLY A 124 6.03 -1.95 14.05
C GLY A 124 5.83 -1.37 12.65
N ARG A 125 6.88 -0.80 12.05
CA ARG A 125 6.84 -0.23 10.69
C ARG A 125 7.37 -1.17 9.62
N ARG A 126 7.95 -2.32 9.98
CA ARG A 126 8.56 -3.26 9.04
C ARG A 126 7.57 -3.83 8.04
N ASP A 127 6.34 -4.12 8.48
CA ASP A 127 5.28 -4.60 7.58
C ASP A 127 4.87 -3.52 6.57
N THR A 128 4.87 -2.26 6.99
CA THR A 128 4.60 -1.13 6.08
C THR A 128 5.71 -0.99 5.05
N MET A 129 6.98 -1.10 5.47
CA MET A 129 8.14 -1.06 4.56
C MET A 129 8.07 -2.17 3.51
N ASN A 130 7.78 -3.41 3.95
CA ASN A 130 7.61 -4.55 3.06
C ASN A 130 6.45 -4.37 2.07
N SER A 131 5.29 -3.91 2.55
CA SER A 131 4.11 -3.67 1.71
C SER A 131 4.36 -2.59 0.65
N VAL A 132 5.05 -1.50 1.02
CA VAL A 132 5.44 -0.45 0.08
C VAL A 132 6.41 -0.99 -0.97
N LYS A 133 7.43 -1.77 -0.56
CA LYS A 133 8.38 -2.40 -1.50
C LYS A 133 7.69 -3.33 -2.48
N GLU A 134 6.79 -4.19 -2.01
CA GLU A 134 6.06 -5.13 -2.85
C GLU A 134 5.15 -4.41 -3.87
N ARG A 135 4.34 -3.44 -3.41
CA ARG A 135 3.47 -2.66 -4.30
C ARG A 135 4.27 -1.88 -5.33
N ALA A 136 5.36 -1.25 -4.93
CA ALA A 136 6.25 -0.57 -5.84
C ALA A 136 6.81 -1.51 -6.92
N GLN A 137 7.27 -2.71 -6.54
CA GLN A 137 7.76 -3.70 -7.49
C GLN A 137 6.67 -4.12 -8.48
N GLN A 138 5.43 -4.31 -8.01
CA GLN A 138 4.28 -4.59 -8.89
C GLN A 138 4.02 -3.46 -9.88
N MET A 139 4.13 -2.19 -9.45
CA MET A 139 3.95 -1.02 -10.33
C MET A 139 5.06 -0.87 -11.37
N LEU A 140 6.29 -1.25 -11.02
CA LEU A 140 7.49 -1.16 -11.86
C LEU A 140 7.65 -2.35 -12.82
N LYS A 141 7.00 -3.49 -12.53
CA LYS A 141 7.11 -4.73 -13.31
C LYS A 141 6.70 -4.52 -14.77
N GLY A 142 7.60 -4.87 -15.71
CA GLY A 142 7.35 -4.75 -17.15
C GLY A 142 7.33 -3.31 -17.66
N LYS A 143 7.78 -2.34 -16.84
CA LYS A 143 7.92 -0.93 -17.18
C LYS A 143 9.35 -0.46 -16.92
N GLU A 144 10.35 -1.35 -17.05
CA GLU A 144 11.73 -1.07 -16.66
C GLU A 144 12.31 0.17 -17.38
N THR A 145 11.89 0.43 -18.61
CA THR A 145 12.35 1.56 -19.44
C THR A 145 11.42 2.78 -19.41
N ASP A 146 10.42 2.79 -18.52
CA ASP A 146 9.53 3.95 -18.36
C ASP A 146 10.22 5.01 -17.50
N ASP A 147 10.75 6.04 -18.16
CA ASP A 147 11.43 7.19 -17.53
C ASP A 147 10.51 7.95 -16.56
N SER A 148 9.19 7.89 -16.74
CA SER A 148 8.25 8.55 -15.83
C SER A 148 8.26 7.94 -14.43
N LEU A 149 8.76 6.71 -14.29
CA LEU A 149 8.87 5.98 -13.03
C LEU A 149 10.24 6.09 -12.37
N ASP A 150 11.22 6.77 -12.98
CA ASP A 150 12.57 6.94 -12.43
C ASP A 150 12.56 7.64 -11.06
N GLY A 151 11.71 8.66 -10.91
CA GLY A 151 11.53 9.34 -9.63
C GLY A 151 11.02 8.42 -8.52
N LEU A 152 10.16 7.45 -8.86
CA LEU A 152 9.67 6.44 -7.90
C LEU A 152 10.79 5.46 -7.54
N ARG A 153 11.57 4.99 -8.52
CA ARG A 153 12.72 4.09 -8.29
C ARG A 153 13.72 4.70 -7.32
N LYS A 154 14.16 5.93 -7.59
CA LYS A 154 15.11 6.66 -6.72
C LYS A 154 14.58 6.86 -5.30
N LYS A 155 13.28 7.17 -5.16
CA LYS A 155 12.64 7.30 -3.85
C LYS A 155 12.67 6.00 -3.06
N LEU A 156 12.43 4.87 -3.72
CA LEU A 156 12.43 3.54 -3.08
C LEU A 156 13.84 3.10 -2.72
N GLU A 157 14.81 3.29 -3.61
CA GLU A 157 16.22 2.98 -3.37
C GLU A 157 16.76 3.76 -2.17
N LYS A 158 16.52 5.07 -2.11
CA LYS A 158 16.87 5.88 -0.95
C LYS A 158 16.23 5.34 0.33
N MET A 159 14.95 5.02 0.29
CA MET A 159 14.23 4.52 1.47
C MET A 159 14.77 3.15 1.94
N ASP A 160 15.16 2.27 1.01
CA ASP A 160 15.77 0.97 1.33
C ASP A 160 17.13 1.17 2.03
N VAL A 161 17.97 2.06 1.49
CA VAL A 161 19.28 2.42 2.08
C VAL A 161 19.11 3.04 3.47
N ASP A 162 18.21 4.01 3.62
CA ASP A 162 17.96 4.69 4.90
C ASP A 162 17.42 3.70 5.95
N TRP A 163 16.56 2.77 5.54
CA TRP A 163 16.02 1.73 6.41
C TRP A 163 17.10 0.74 6.88
N GLU A 164 17.93 0.23 5.97
CA GLU A 164 19.05 -0.65 6.30
C GLU A 164 20.05 0.05 7.23
N HIS A 165 20.31 1.33 7.00
CA HIS A 165 21.18 2.13 7.86
C HIS A 165 20.60 2.27 9.27
N LEU A 166 19.30 2.58 9.38
CA LEU A 166 18.60 2.68 10.65
C LEU A 166 18.65 1.35 11.43
N GLU A 167 18.36 0.21 10.78
CA GLU A 167 18.44 -1.11 11.41
C GLU A 167 19.86 -1.42 11.91
N SER A 168 20.88 -1.05 11.14
CA SER A 168 22.29 -1.24 11.49
C SER A 168 22.70 -0.41 12.71
N LEU A 169 22.34 0.88 12.73
CA LEU A 169 22.58 1.77 13.87
C LEU A 169 21.86 1.30 15.13
N ALA A 170 20.59 0.88 14.99
CA ALA A 170 19.80 0.38 16.11
C ALA A 170 20.46 -0.86 16.72
N LYS A 171 20.90 -1.80 15.87
CA LYS A 171 21.62 -3.01 16.32
C LYS A 171 22.93 -2.65 17.04
N LYS A 172 23.73 -1.76 16.47
CA LYS A 172 25.00 -1.31 17.06
C LYS A 172 24.78 -0.67 18.44
N ARG A 173 23.79 0.22 18.56
CA ARG A 173 23.44 0.86 19.83
C ARG A 173 22.98 -0.15 20.87
N ASN A 174 22.15 -1.12 20.47
CA ASN A 174 21.68 -2.20 21.34
C ASN A 174 22.85 -3.00 21.95
N GLU A 175 23.85 -3.36 21.14
CA GLU A 175 25.04 -4.07 21.61
C GLU A 175 25.82 -3.24 22.64
N ARG A 176 26.00 -1.94 22.38
CA ARG A 176 26.66 -1.03 23.32
C ARG A 176 25.91 -0.88 24.64
N LEU A 177 24.58 -0.74 24.60
CA LEU A 177 23.73 -0.61 25.79
C LEU A 177 23.71 -1.89 26.62
N LYS A 178 23.69 -3.06 25.98
CA LYS A 178 23.79 -4.35 26.68
C LYS A 178 25.09 -4.48 27.45
N ASN A 179 26.21 -4.10 26.84
CA ASN A 179 27.51 -4.13 27.52
C ASN A 179 27.54 -3.15 28.70
N ALA A 180 27.09 -1.91 28.49
CA ALA A 180 27.02 -0.90 29.54
C ALA A 180 26.12 -1.34 30.71
N LEU A 181 25.02 -2.05 30.44
CA LEU A 181 24.11 -2.55 31.48
C LEU A 181 24.77 -3.63 32.34
N VAL A 182 25.56 -4.52 31.72
CA VAL A 182 26.34 -5.52 32.45
C VAL A 182 27.37 -4.83 33.33
N ASP A 183 28.12 -3.87 32.79
CA ASP A 183 29.14 -3.14 33.54
C ASP A 183 28.53 -2.36 34.72
N ALA A 184 27.39 -1.69 34.50
CA ALA A 184 26.69 -0.95 35.55
C ALA A 184 26.17 -1.86 36.67
N LYS A 185 25.65 -3.05 36.34
CA LYS A 185 25.22 -4.05 37.35
C LYS A 185 26.38 -4.56 38.17
N ASN A 186 27.48 -4.93 37.52
CA ASN A 186 28.68 -5.42 38.22
C ASN A 186 29.26 -4.36 39.17
N PHE A 187 29.22 -3.09 38.78
CA PHE A 187 29.70 -1.99 39.61
C PHE A 187 28.75 -1.71 40.79
N ASP A 188 27.45 -1.75 40.56
CA ASP A 188 26.42 -1.59 41.60
C ASP A 188 26.50 -2.69 42.67
N GLU A 189 26.66 -3.95 42.24
CA GLU A 189 26.87 -5.11 43.13
C GLU A 189 28.15 -4.93 43.98
N GLN A 190 29.26 -4.52 43.36
CA GLN A 190 30.50 -4.26 44.09
C GLN A 190 30.32 -3.16 45.14
N ILE A 191 29.66 -2.05 44.81
CA ILE A 191 29.39 -0.98 45.79
C ILE A 191 28.55 -1.52 46.95
N HIS A 192 27.53 -2.31 46.66
CA HIS A 192 26.68 -2.93 47.68
C HIS A 192 27.46 -3.90 48.58
N ASP A 193 28.46 -4.61 48.07
CA ASP A 193 29.33 -5.49 48.87
C ASP A 193 30.33 -4.75 49.77
N PHE A 194 30.60 -3.46 49.50
CA PHE A 194 31.54 -2.62 50.28
C PHE A 194 30.88 -1.82 51.42
N VAL A 195 29.54 -1.73 51.47
CA VAL A 195 28.76 -0.94 52.45
C VAL A 195 28.11 -1.84 53.49
#